data_AF-A0A523T1T9-F1
#
_entry.id   AF-A0A523T1T9-F1
#
_cell.length_a   1.000
_cell.length_b   1.000
_cell.length_c   1.000
_cell.angle_alpha   90.00
_cell.angle_beta   90.00
_cell.angle_gamma   90.00
#
_symmetry.space_group_name_H-M   'P 1'
#
loop_
_entity.id
_entity.type
_entity.pdbx_description
1 polymer ?
#
loop_
_entity_poly.entity_id
_entity_poly.type
_entity_poly.pdbx_seq_one_letter_code
_entity_poly.pdbx_strand_id
1 'polypeptide(L)'
;MNSKRFAYYPGCSLEGSAQEFDISIRAVFNRLGIELVEIEDWHCCGATSGHMTDELLSVALPVYNILWAQRMGLDIIAPCAACFSVSKTADWRIKNENGIKEKIEILTGEEYTGAVNIYHSLEVLVKGLGAENLKKMRKIELKELRIMPYYGCLLVRPPEIKNFDDAEDPKMFEELITIMGGEPVKTRYRTACCGGSRAITSPDIAQKLSFDILKNAKEHGVECIA
;
A
#
# COMPACT_ATOMS: atom_id res chain seq x y z
N MET A 1 -3.89 -16.16 -4.34
CA MET A 1 -4.84 -15.50 -3.44
C MET A 1 -6.22 -16.02 -3.79
N ASN A 2 -6.87 -16.81 -2.92
CA ASN A 2 -8.18 -17.40 -3.20
C ASN A 2 -9.30 -16.82 -2.33
N SER A 3 -9.02 -15.80 -1.51
CA SER A 3 -10.03 -15.20 -0.65
C SER A 3 -10.91 -14.22 -1.42
N LYS A 4 -12.23 -14.41 -1.32
CA LYS A 4 -13.24 -13.45 -1.80
C LYS A 4 -13.51 -12.34 -0.79
N ARG A 5 -12.85 -12.37 0.37
CA ARG A 5 -13.06 -11.43 1.48
C ARG A 5 -11.71 -11.03 2.08
N PHE A 6 -11.54 -9.75 2.41
CA PHE A 6 -10.34 -9.25 3.06
C PHE A 6 -10.70 -8.31 4.21
N ALA A 7 -9.86 -8.31 5.24
CA ALA A 7 -9.86 -7.28 6.27
C ALA A 7 -9.35 -5.98 5.62
N TYR A 8 -10.23 -5.00 5.47
CA TYR A 8 -9.90 -3.74 4.83
C TYR A 8 -9.37 -2.75 5.85
N TYR A 9 -8.15 -2.28 5.61
CA TYR A 9 -7.49 -1.28 6.43
C TYR A 9 -7.38 0.04 5.66
N PRO A 10 -8.32 1.00 5.84
CA PRO A 10 -8.28 2.28 5.14
C PRO A 10 -7.12 3.15 5.65
N GLY A 11 -6.91 3.15 6.97
CA GLY A 11 -5.98 4.05 7.63
C GLY A 11 -6.42 5.52 7.58
N CYS A 12 -5.69 6.38 8.28
CA CYS A 12 -6.12 7.76 8.50
C CYS A 12 -6.20 8.62 7.24
N SER A 13 -5.34 8.38 6.23
CA SER A 13 -5.33 9.18 5.01
C SER A 13 -6.60 8.97 4.19
N LEU A 14 -7.09 7.73 4.08
CA LEU A 14 -8.25 7.39 3.27
C LEU A 14 -9.56 7.80 3.94
N GLU A 15 -9.61 7.89 5.27
CA GLU A 15 -10.76 8.50 5.96
C GLU A 15 -10.74 10.03 5.97
N GLY A 16 -9.55 10.64 5.80
CA GLY A 16 -9.35 12.08 5.89
C GLY A 16 -9.10 12.74 4.55
N SER A 17 -7.81 12.85 4.18
CA SER A 17 -7.36 13.68 3.05
C SER A 17 -7.52 13.04 1.67
N ALA A 18 -7.87 11.75 1.59
CA ALA A 18 -7.95 10.98 0.36
C ALA A 18 -9.22 10.09 0.33
N GLN A 19 -10.37 10.63 0.77
CA GLN A 19 -11.66 9.94 0.83
C GLN A 19 -12.11 9.40 -0.53
N GLU A 20 -11.80 10.10 -1.61
CA GLU A 20 -12.06 9.66 -2.97
C GLU A 20 -11.35 8.34 -3.30
N PHE A 21 -10.20 8.06 -2.68
CA PHE A 21 -9.47 6.82 -2.88
C PHE A 21 -10.14 5.64 -2.15
N ASP A 22 -10.65 5.85 -0.93
CA ASP A 22 -11.46 4.86 -0.21
C ASP A 22 -12.70 4.46 -1.01
N ILE A 23 -13.49 5.46 -1.43
CA ILE A 23 -14.70 5.27 -2.22
C ILE A 23 -14.39 4.48 -3.50
N SER A 24 -13.31 4.86 -4.19
CA SER A 24 -12.90 4.21 -5.44
C SER A 24 -12.47 2.76 -5.22
N ILE A 25 -11.66 2.48 -4.19
CA ILE A 25 -11.20 1.12 -3.87
C ILE A 25 -12.39 0.22 -3.52
N ARG A 26 -13.30 0.67 -2.65
CA ARG A 26 -14.50 -0.11 -2.29
C ARG A 26 -15.38 -0.41 -3.50
N ALA A 27 -15.62 0.60 -4.34
CA ALA A 27 -16.42 0.43 -5.55
C ALA A 27 -15.79 -0.58 -6.52
N VAL A 28 -14.48 -0.47 -6.75
CA VAL A 28 -13.73 -1.38 -7.62
C VAL A 28 -13.76 -2.81 -7.09
N PHE A 29 -13.41 -3.02 -5.81
CA PHE A 29 -13.37 -4.37 -5.22
C PHE A 29 -14.75 -5.02 -5.16
N ASN A 30 -15.79 -4.28 -4.76
CA ASN A 30 -17.17 -4.77 -4.78
C ASN A 30 -17.59 -5.18 -6.20
N ARG A 31 -17.26 -4.36 -7.21
CA ARG A 31 -17.56 -4.68 -8.60
C ARG A 31 -16.84 -5.96 -9.06
N LEU A 32 -15.63 -6.21 -8.56
CA LEU A 32 -14.83 -7.41 -8.81
C LEU A 32 -15.30 -8.63 -7.99
N GLY A 33 -16.34 -8.49 -7.16
CA GLY A 33 -16.87 -9.56 -6.32
C GLY A 33 -15.96 -9.90 -5.14
N ILE A 34 -15.11 -8.97 -4.72
CA ILE A 34 -14.27 -9.06 -3.53
C ILE A 34 -14.89 -8.19 -2.44
N GLU A 35 -15.25 -8.81 -1.32
CA GLU A 35 -15.78 -8.13 -0.15
C GLU A 35 -14.63 -7.52 0.67
N LEU A 36 -14.71 -6.23 0.93
CA LEU A 36 -13.82 -5.52 1.83
C LEU A 36 -14.54 -5.34 3.16
N VAL A 37 -14.14 -6.12 4.16
CA VAL A 37 -14.68 -6.05 5.53
C VAL A 37 -13.76 -5.17 6.33
N GLU A 38 -14.20 -3.96 6.64
CA GLU A 38 -13.39 -3.02 7.39
C GLU A 38 -13.02 -3.54 8.78
N ILE A 39 -11.79 -3.29 9.19
CA ILE A 39 -11.33 -3.58 10.55
C ILE A 39 -12.00 -2.56 11.48
N GLU A 40 -12.89 -3.00 12.36
CA GLU A 40 -13.76 -2.11 13.14
C GLU A 40 -13.00 -1.12 14.04
N ASP A 41 -11.93 -1.58 14.69
CA ASP A 41 -11.14 -0.79 15.64
C ASP A 41 -9.67 -0.71 15.19
N TRP A 42 -9.48 -0.30 13.94
CA TRP A 42 -8.14 -0.09 13.41
C TRP A 42 -7.48 1.12 14.07
N HIS A 43 -6.18 1.04 14.32
CA HIS A 43 -5.35 2.14 14.80
C HIS A 43 -4.46 2.69 13.70
N CYS A 44 -4.13 3.99 13.78
CA CYS A 44 -3.15 4.59 12.89
C CYS A 44 -1.85 3.77 12.92
N CYS A 45 -1.32 3.46 11.74
CA CYS A 45 -0.13 2.62 11.60
C CYS A 45 1.17 3.25 12.11
N GLY A 46 1.12 4.49 12.60
CA GLY A 46 2.28 5.26 13.08
C GLY A 46 3.11 5.90 11.96
N ALA A 47 2.87 5.54 10.70
CA ALA A 47 3.51 6.07 9.49
C ALA A 47 5.00 6.40 9.71
N THR A 48 5.39 7.66 9.54
CA THR A 48 6.78 8.09 9.69
C THR A 48 7.15 8.54 11.11
N SER A 49 6.18 8.75 11.99
CA SER A 49 6.42 9.30 13.33
C SER A 49 6.64 8.21 14.38
N GLY A 50 5.97 7.06 14.25
CA GLY A 50 6.06 5.96 15.22
C GLY A 50 7.47 5.41 15.35
N HIS A 51 8.12 5.08 14.22
CA HIS A 51 9.49 4.53 14.24
C HIS A 51 10.56 5.51 14.70
N MET A 52 10.30 6.83 14.64
CA MET A 52 11.24 7.85 15.10
C MET A 52 11.12 8.12 16.61
N THR A 53 10.05 7.67 17.26
CA THR A 53 9.74 8.00 18.65
C THR A 53 10.00 6.82 19.59
N ASP A 54 9.50 5.63 19.26
CA ASP A 54 9.67 4.45 20.09
C ASP A 54 9.66 3.18 19.24
N GLU A 55 10.66 2.33 19.47
CA GLU A 55 10.87 1.11 18.69
C GLU A 55 9.74 0.10 18.89
N LEU A 56 9.28 -0.09 20.13
CA LEU A 56 8.19 -1.02 20.44
C LEU A 56 6.87 -0.50 19.87
N LEU A 57 6.61 0.80 19.99
CA LEU A 57 5.42 1.44 19.43
C LEU A 57 5.33 1.28 17.91
N SER A 58 6.48 1.36 17.22
CA SER A 58 6.56 1.18 15.78
C SER A 58 6.12 -0.21 15.30
N VAL A 59 6.18 -1.20 16.18
CA VAL A 59 5.70 -2.57 15.92
C VAL A 59 4.29 -2.78 16.48
N ALA A 60 4.02 -2.27 17.69
CA ALA A 60 2.75 -2.48 18.37
C ALA A 60 1.56 -1.90 17.60
N LEU A 61 1.68 -0.68 17.06
CA LEU A 61 0.57 -0.03 16.36
C LEU A 61 0.12 -0.83 15.12
N PRO A 62 1.01 -1.24 14.19
CA PRO A 62 0.56 -2.06 13.07
C PRO A 62 0.17 -3.48 13.48
N VAL A 63 0.83 -4.09 14.49
CA VAL A 63 0.47 -5.44 14.96
C VAL A 63 -0.92 -5.47 15.57
N TYR A 64 -1.38 -4.41 16.24
CA TYR A 64 -2.74 -4.32 16.74
C TYR A 64 -3.79 -4.54 15.61
N ASN A 65 -3.57 -3.92 14.44
CA ASN A 65 -4.45 -4.12 13.28
C ASN A 65 -4.34 -5.54 12.71
N ILE A 66 -3.13 -6.13 12.76
CA ILE A 66 -2.91 -7.52 12.33
C ILE A 66 -3.65 -8.51 13.25
N LEU A 67 -3.65 -8.27 14.56
CA LEU A 67 -4.39 -9.07 15.53
C LEU A 67 -5.90 -8.97 15.32
N TRP A 68 -6.41 -7.79 15.02
CA TRP A 68 -7.82 -7.63 14.63
C TRP A 68 -8.17 -8.45 13.37
N ALA A 69 -7.36 -8.35 12.32
CA ALA A 69 -7.56 -9.16 11.12
C ALA A 69 -7.44 -10.67 11.41
N GLN A 70 -6.56 -11.06 12.35
CA GLN A 70 -6.44 -12.44 12.84
C GLN A 70 -7.73 -12.91 13.50
N ARG A 71 -8.37 -12.10 14.36
CA ARG A 71 -9.69 -12.42 14.95
C ARG A 71 -10.77 -12.59 13.89
N MET A 72 -10.70 -11.80 12.82
CA MET A 72 -11.60 -11.89 11.68
C MET A 72 -11.33 -13.14 10.81
N GLY A 73 -10.15 -13.74 10.94
CA GLY A 73 -9.70 -14.83 10.08
C GLY A 73 -9.48 -14.41 8.63
N LEU A 74 -9.10 -13.14 8.40
CA LEU A 74 -8.95 -12.56 7.07
C LEU A 74 -7.56 -11.96 6.87
N ASP A 75 -7.04 -12.05 5.63
CA ASP A 75 -5.86 -11.30 5.20
C ASP A 75 -6.19 -9.81 5.07
N ILE A 76 -5.20 -8.95 5.26
CA ILE A 76 -5.33 -7.50 5.20
C ILE A 76 -5.14 -6.97 3.78
N ILE A 77 -5.98 -6.02 3.37
CA ILE A 77 -5.70 -5.09 2.27
C ILE A 77 -5.48 -3.69 2.82
N ALA A 78 -4.30 -3.12 2.55
CA ALA A 78 -3.93 -1.75 2.89
C ALA A 78 -3.59 -0.97 1.61
N PRO A 79 -4.48 -0.10 1.10
CA PRO A 79 -4.24 0.66 -0.13
C PRO A 79 -3.22 1.79 0.02
N CYS A 80 -3.00 2.26 1.25
CA CYS A 80 -1.99 3.29 1.50
C CYS A 80 -0.60 2.64 1.54
N ALA A 81 0.33 3.14 0.72
CA ALA A 81 1.71 2.63 0.66
C ALA A 81 2.44 2.68 2.03
N ALA A 82 2.19 3.71 2.84
CA ALA A 82 2.75 3.79 4.18
C ALA A 82 2.16 2.74 5.12
N CYS A 83 0.84 2.59 5.15
CA CYS A 83 0.17 1.58 5.97
C CYS A 83 0.63 0.17 5.60
N PHE A 84 0.64 -0.16 4.31
CA PHE A 84 1.18 -1.42 3.80
C PHE A 84 2.63 -1.64 4.26
N SER A 85 3.48 -0.62 4.06
CA SER A 85 4.90 -0.72 4.37
C SER A 85 5.13 -0.98 5.86
N VAL A 86 4.58 -0.16 6.76
CA VAL A 86 4.85 -0.33 8.18
C VAL A 86 4.21 -1.60 8.75
N SER A 87 3.04 -2.02 8.25
CA SER A 87 2.45 -3.31 8.63
C SER A 87 3.32 -4.49 8.20
N LYS A 88 3.84 -4.50 6.97
CA LYS A 88 4.80 -5.52 6.51
C LYS A 88 6.07 -5.55 7.34
N THR A 89 6.61 -4.37 7.67
CA THR A 89 7.80 -4.28 8.53
C THR A 89 7.50 -4.80 9.91
N ALA A 90 6.38 -4.41 10.54
CA ALA A 90 6.01 -4.89 11.86
C ALA A 90 5.81 -6.42 11.89
N ASP A 91 5.11 -6.99 10.89
CA ASP A 91 4.95 -8.44 10.69
C ASP A 91 6.30 -9.16 10.58
N TRP A 92 7.23 -8.60 9.79
CA TRP A 92 8.57 -9.15 9.66
C TRP A 92 9.35 -9.07 10.99
N ARG A 93 9.32 -7.91 11.67
CA ARG A 93 10.05 -7.71 12.93
C ARG A 93 9.58 -8.64 14.03
N ILE A 94 8.26 -8.76 14.24
CA ILE A 94 7.72 -9.66 15.26
C ILE A 94 8.04 -11.14 14.99
N LYS A 95 8.21 -11.53 13.71
CA LYS A 95 8.58 -12.89 13.30
C LYS A 95 10.08 -13.19 13.41
N ASN A 96 10.95 -12.18 13.29
CA ASN A 96 12.39 -12.38 13.12
C ASN A 96 13.26 -11.79 14.25
N GLU A 97 12.75 -10.84 15.04
CA GLU A 97 13.49 -10.20 16.12
C GLU A 97 13.13 -10.82 17.49
N ASN A 98 14.16 -11.22 18.23
CA ASN A 98 13.99 -11.85 19.54
C ASN A 98 13.34 -10.91 20.56
N GLY A 99 12.36 -11.41 21.31
CA GLY A 99 11.70 -10.68 22.39
C GLY A 99 10.68 -9.62 21.98
N ILE A 100 10.51 -9.33 20.68
CA ILE A 100 9.45 -8.43 20.21
C ILE A 100 8.09 -9.09 20.40
N LYS A 101 7.94 -10.35 19.96
CA LYS A 101 6.68 -11.10 20.07
C LYS A 101 6.15 -11.11 21.51
N GLU A 102 6.97 -11.54 22.46
CA GLU A 102 6.59 -11.62 23.89
C GLU A 102 6.13 -10.27 24.44
N LYS A 103 6.85 -9.18 24.14
CA LYS A 103 6.46 -7.83 24.59
C LYS A 103 5.12 -7.41 23.99
N ILE A 104 4.90 -7.69 22.71
CA ILE A 104 3.65 -7.34 22.04
C ILE A 104 2.49 -8.15 22.61
N GLU A 105 2.63 -9.46 22.79
CA GLU A 105 1.57 -10.31 23.35
C GLU A 105 1.23 -9.91 24.80
N ILE A 106 2.22 -9.50 25.60
CA ILE A 106 1.98 -8.92 26.94
C ILE A 106 1.21 -7.61 26.84
N LEU A 107 1.59 -6.73 25.91
CA LEU A 107 0.96 -5.41 25.73
C LEU A 107 -0.49 -5.53 25.25
N THR A 108 -0.74 -6.42 24.28
CA THR A 108 -2.05 -6.57 23.63
C THR A 108 -2.95 -7.56 24.35
N GLY A 109 -2.38 -8.45 25.17
CA GLY A 109 -3.11 -9.56 25.80
C GLY A 109 -3.48 -10.67 24.82
N GLU A 110 -2.91 -10.69 23.61
CA GLU A 110 -3.26 -11.64 22.56
C GLU A 110 -2.06 -12.28 21.90
N GLU A 111 -2.19 -13.57 21.59
CA GLU A 111 -1.18 -14.33 20.87
C GLU A 111 -1.09 -13.90 19.40
N TYR A 112 0.13 -13.68 18.93
CA TYR A 112 0.44 -13.45 17.55
C TYR A 112 0.80 -14.76 16.82
N THR A 113 -0.08 -15.21 15.94
CA THR A 113 0.12 -16.48 15.20
C THR A 113 0.96 -16.34 13.93
N GLY A 114 1.02 -15.13 13.36
CA GLY A 114 1.70 -14.86 12.09
C GLY A 114 0.98 -15.38 10.84
N ALA A 115 -0.27 -15.83 10.95
CA ALA A 115 -1.06 -16.41 9.86
C ALA A 115 -1.64 -15.39 8.87
N VAL A 116 -1.82 -14.14 9.29
CA VAL A 116 -2.42 -13.07 8.48
C VAL A 116 -1.41 -12.57 7.45
N ASN A 117 -1.79 -12.57 6.18
CA ASN A 117 -1.03 -11.91 5.13
C ASN A 117 -1.48 -10.47 4.97
N ILE A 118 -0.54 -9.60 4.60
CA ILE A 118 -0.80 -8.18 4.33
C ILE A 118 -0.56 -7.96 2.84
N TYR A 119 -1.50 -7.33 2.16
CA TYR A 119 -1.40 -7.04 0.74
C TYR A 119 -1.68 -5.58 0.46
N HIS A 120 -1.00 -5.03 -0.53
CA HIS A 120 -1.42 -3.78 -1.13
C HIS A 120 -2.52 -4.05 -2.17
N SER A 121 -3.42 -3.09 -2.39
CA SER A 121 -4.53 -3.25 -3.34
C SER A 121 -4.06 -3.62 -4.76
N LEU A 122 -2.94 -3.04 -5.20
CA LEU A 122 -2.34 -3.34 -6.52
C LEU A 122 -1.93 -4.82 -6.67
N GLU A 123 -1.40 -5.45 -5.61
CA GLU A 123 -1.04 -6.88 -5.65
C GLU A 123 -2.27 -7.76 -5.80
N VAL A 124 -3.35 -7.43 -5.10
CA VAL A 124 -4.59 -8.20 -5.17
C VAL A 124 -5.22 -8.07 -6.56
N LEU A 125 -5.21 -6.87 -7.13
CA LEU A 125 -5.74 -6.65 -8.48
C LEU A 125 -4.92 -7.41 -9.54
N VAL A 126 -3.60 -7.26 -9.54
CA VAL A 126 -2.76 -7.79 -10.64
C VAL A 126 -2.42 -9.26 -10.42
N LYS A 127 -1.87 -9.63 -9.26
CA LYS A 127 -1.47 -11.02 -8.97
C LYS A 127 -2.65 -11.90 -8.54
N GLY A 128 -3.64 -11.32 -7.86
CA GLY A 128 -4.79 -12.06 -7.33
C GLY A 128 -5.84 -12.39 -8.40
N LEU A 129 -6.33 -11.38 -9.12
CA LEU A 129 -7.37 -11.57 -10.14
C LEU A 129 -6.79 -11.93 -11.51
N GLY A 130 -5.61 -11.41 -11.85
CA GLY A 130 -4.97 -11.61 -13.14
C GLY A 130 -5.56 -10.75 -14.27
N ALA A 131 -4.77 -10.58 -15.33
CA ALA A 131 -5.07 -9.71 -16.45
C ALA A 131 -6.43 -10.01 -17.13
N GLU A 132 -6.76 -11.28 -17.33
CA GLU A 132 -7.95 -11.66 -18.09
C GLU A 132 -9.26 -11.32 -17.37
N ASN A 133 -9.30 -11.44 -16.04
CA ASN A 133 -10.48 -11.04 -15.27
C ASN A 133 -10.65 -9.53 -15.25
N LEU A 134 -9.55 -8.79 -15.08
CA LEU A 134 -9.56 -7.33 -15.12
C LEU A 134 -10.02 -6.80 -16.50
N LYS A 135 -9.52 -7.37 -17.61
CA LYS A 135 -9.97 -7.00 -18.97
C LYS A 135 -11.47 -7.23 -19.18
N LYS A 136 -12.03 -8.34 -18.67
CA LYS A 136 -13.48 -8.62 -18.79
C LYS A 136 -14.35 -7.64 -18.01
N MET A 137 -13.82 -7.10 -16.92
CA MET A 137 -14.55 -6.18 -16.02
C MET A 137 -14.41 -4.72 -16.44
N ARG A 138 -13.43 -4.41 -17.30
CA ARG A 138 -13.21 -3.10 -17.90
C ARG A 138 -14.41 -2.69 -18.76
N LYS A 139 -15.11 -1.63 -18.33
CA LYS A 139 -16.21 -1.01 -19.09
C LYS A 139 -15.75 0.13 -20.00
N ILE A 140 -14.79 0.92 -19.50
CA ILE A 140 -14.21 2.07 -20.19
C ILE A 140 -12.72 1.81 -20.30
N GLU A 141 -12.19 1.97 -21.50
CA GLU A 141 -10.76 1.86 -21.74
C GLU A 141 -10.12 3.22 -21.51
N LEU A 142 -8.95 3.22 -20.86
CA LEU A 142 -8.14 4.43 -20.66
C LEU A 142 -7.36 4.79 -21.94
N LYS A 143 -7.97 4.61 -23.11
CA LYS A 143 -7.31 4.85 -24.41
C LYS A 143 -6.76 6.26 -24.46
N GLU A 144 -5.62 6.40 -25.10
CA GLU A 144 -4.93 7.67 -25.34
C GLU A 144 -4.40 8.33 -24.07
N LEU A 145 -4.68 7.82 -22.86
CA LEU A 145 -4.10 8.34 -21.63
C LEU A 145 -2.69 7.81 -21.40
N ARG A 146 -1.74 8.73 -21.36
CA ARG A 146 -0.33 8.50 -21.04
C ARG A 146 -0.12 8.68 -19.54
N ILE A 147 0.00 7.56 -18.83
CA ILE A 147 -0.05 7.50 -17.37
C ILE A 147 1.34 7.19 -16.82
N MET A 148 1.83 7.96 -15.86
CA MET A 148 3.04 7.60 -15.12
C MET A 148 2.69 6.73 -13.91
N PRO A 149 3.16 5.46 -13.86
CA PRO A 149 3.01 4.60 -12.69
C PRO A 149 4.00 5.02 -11.59
N TYR A 150 3.52 5.71 -10.57
CA TYR A 150 4.35 6.14 -9.45
C TYR A 150 4.17 5.20 -8.25
N TYR A 151 5.16 4.33 -8.07
CA TYR A 151 5.22 3.40 -6.94
C TYR A 151 5.64 4.08 -5.63
N GLY A 152 6.40 5.16 -5.74
CA GLY A 152 7.15 5.73 -4.63
C GLY A 152 8.18 4.74 -4.07
N CYS A 153 8.72 5.06 -2.90
CA CYS A 153 9.76 4.24 -2.27
C CYS A 153 9.20 3.13 -1.37
N LEU A 154 8.02 3.31 -0.79
CA LEU A 154 7.53 2.48 0.32
C LEU A 154 6.94 1.13 -0.11
N LEU A 155 6.44 1.02 -1.35
CA LEU A 155 5.88 -0.22 -1.86
C LEU A 155 6.95 -1.28 -2.11
N VAL A 156 8.10 -0.86 -2.65
CA VAL A 156 9.10 -1.78 -3.19
C VAL A 156 10.36 -1.93 -2.33
N ARG A 157 10.53 -1.09 -1.29
CA ARG A 157 11.72 -1.12 -0.41
C ARG A 157 11.36 -1.22 1.09
N PRO A 158 12.14 -1.96 1.90
CA PRO A 158 13.25 -2.84 1.48
C PRO A 158 12.72 -4.16 0.87
N PRO A 159 13.30 -4.65 -0.24
CA PRO A 159 12.76 -5.77 -1.03
C PRO A 159 12.60 -7.06 -0.23
N GLU A 160 13.53 -7.35 0.68
CA GLU A 160 13.53 -8.54 1.54
C GLU A 160 12.35 -8.58 2.53
N ILE A 161 11.78 -7.41 2.87
CA ILE A 161 10.60 -7.30 3.74
C ILE A 161 9.33 -7.15 2.90
N LYS A 162 9.34 -6.29 1.89
CA LYS A 162 8.10 -5.95 1.15
C LYS A 162 7.68 -7.06 0.22
N ASN A 163 8.64 -7.68 -0.48
CA ASN A 163 8.40 -8.70 -1.50
C ASN A 163 7.23 -8.36 -2.45
N PHE A 164 7.12 -7.08 -2.81
CA PHE A 164 6.00 -6.53 -3.57
C PHE A 164 6.23 -6.70 -5.08
N ASP A 165 7.35 -6.19 -5.59
CA ASP A 165 7.80 -6.25 -6.98
C ASP A 165 9.31 -5.98 -7.00
N ASP A 166 9.93 -5.93 -8.17
CA ASP A 166 11.33 -5.52 -8.30
C ASP A 166 11.56 -4.11 -7.71
N ALA A 167 12.61 -3.95 -6.90
CA ALA A 167 12.88 -2.70 -6.17
C ALA A 167 13.34 -1.55 -7.07
N GLU A 168 13.96 -1.87 -8.21
CA GLU A 168 14.57 -0.90 -9.10
C GLU A 168 13.75 -0.70 -10.37
N ASP A 169 13.13 -1.76 -10.90
CA ASP A 169 12.30 -1.71 -12.11
C ASP A 169 10.98 -2.49 -11.98
N PRO A 170 10.07 -2.07 -11.07
CA PRO A 170 8.77 -2.71 -10.89
C PRO A 170 7.91 -2.58 -12.17
N LYS A 171 6.95 -3.53 -12.33
CA LYS A 171 6.12 -3.68 -13.54
C LYS A 171 4.62 -3.80 -13.26
N MET A 172 4.22 -4.11 -12.03
CA MET A 172 2.83 -4.43 -11.70
C MET A 172 1.85 -3.31 -12.04
N PHE A 173 2.24 -2.05 -11.82
CA PHE A 173 1.42 -0.89 -12.10
C PHE A 173 1.34 -0.60 -13.61
N GLU A 174 2.44 -0.77 -14.35
CA GLU A 174 2.44 -0.73 -15.82
C GLU A 174 1.52 -1.79 -16.40
N GLU A 175 1.55 -2.99 -15.84
CA GLU A 175 0.68 -4.09 -16.25
C GLU A 175 -0.77 -3.70 -16.05
N LEU A 176 -1.14 -3.16 -14.88
CA LEU A 176 -2.49 -2.68 -14.61
C LEU A 176 -2.92 -1.59 -15.60
N ILE A 177 -2.09 -0.58 -15.85
CA ILE A 177 -2.39 0.49 -16.81
C ILE A 177 -2.64 -0.10 -18.21
N THR A 178 -1.78 -1.03 -18.65
CA THR A 178 -1.89 -1.69 -19.96
C THR A 178 -3.17 -2.53 -20.05
N ILE A 179 -3.50 -3.30 -19.00
CA ILE A 179 -4.74 -4.07 -18.89
C ILE A 179 -5.96 -3.15 -18.99
N MET A 180 -5.90 -1.96 -18.40
CA MET A 180 -6.97 -0.96 -18.46
C MET A 180 -7.02 -0.19 -19.79
N GLY A 181 -6.08 -0.45 -20.71
CA GLY A 181 -6.04 0.13 -22.05
C GLY A 181 -5.32 1.49 -22.13
N GLY A 182 -4.62 1.89 -21.08
CA GLY A 182 -3.78 3.10 -21.06
C GLY A 182 -2.34 2.82 -21.51
N GLU A 183 -1.58 3.89 -21.73
CA GLU A 183 -0.16 3.85 -22.09
C GLU A 183 0.70 4.16 -20.85
N PRO A 184 1.42 3.17 -20.28
CA PRO A 184 2.31 3.45 -19.17
C PRO A 184 3.59 4.16 -19.64
N VAL A 185 3.84 5.36 -19.14
CA VAL A 185 5.05 6.15 -19.41
C VAL A 185 6.09 5.86 -18.35
N LYS A 186 7.11 5.07 -18.72
CA LYS A 186 8.22 4.73 -17.83
C LYS A 186 9.17 5.92 -17.69
N THR A 187 9.27 6.43 -16.47
CA THR A 187 10.25 7.44 -16.09
C THR A 187 11.24 6.91 -15.06
N ARG A 188 12.35 7.62 -14.85
CA ARG A 188 13.31 7.32 -13.79
C ARG A 188 12.78 7.63 -12.37
N TYR A 189 11.67 8.35 -12.28
CA TYR A 189 11.10 8.82 -11.00
C TYR A 189 10.02 7.91 -10.43
N ARG A 190 9.67 6.81 -11.12
CA ARG A 190 8.63 5.86 -10.68
C ARG A 190 8.82 5.33 -9.26
N THR A 191 10.06 5.11 -8.84
CA THR A 191 10.43 4.62 -7.50
C THR A 191 11.14 5.69 -6.65
N ALA A 192 11.15 6.95 -7.12
CA ALA A 192 11.79 8.05 -6.42
C ALA A 192 10.97 8.49 -5.19
N CYS A 193 11.65 8.98 -4.16
CA CYS A 193 11.00 9.55 -2.99
C CYS A 193 10.32 10.88 -3.35
N CYS A 194 9.03 11.04 -3.03
CA CYS A 194 8.32 12.31 -3.16
C CYS A 194 8.65 13.31 -2.04
N GLY A 195 9.32 12.86 -0.98
CA GLY A 195 9.63 13.67 0.20
C GLY A 195 8.48 13.79 1.20
N GLY A 196 7.38 13.04 1.03
CA GLY A 196 6.20 13.14 1.90
C GLY A 196 6.48 12.98 3.40
N SER A 197 7.43 12.11 3.78
CA SER A 197 7.84 11.95 5.18
C SER A 197 8.49 13.19 5.80
N ARG A 198 8.95 14.12 4.98
CA ARG A 198 9.60 15.38 5.38
C ARG A 198 8.74 16.60 5.10
N ALA A 199 7.49 16.43 4.67
CA ALA A 199 6.61 17.54 4.30
C ALA A 199 6.43 18.56 5.44
N ILE A 200 6.48 18.10 6.70
CA ILE A 200 6.35 18.96 7.89
C ILE A 200 7.71 19.51 8.35
N THR A 201 8.73 18.65 8.42
CA THR A 201 10.04 18.98 9.02
C THR A 201 11.02 19.65 8.05
N SER A 202 10.84 19.49 6.75
CA SER A 202 11.69 20.07 5.70
C SER A 202 10.86 20.30 4.42
N PRO A 203 9.87 21.22 4.46
CA PRO A 203 8.90 21.43 3.38
C PRO A 203 9.55 21.82 2.06
N ASP A 204 10.64 22.58 2.09
CA ASP A 204 11.47 22.98 0.95
C ASP A 204 12.08 21.77 0.22
N ILE A 205 12.58 20.78 0.98
CA ILE A 205 13.09 19.52 0.41
C ILE A 205 11.94 18.71 -0.20
N ALA A 206 10.83 18.57 0.53
CA ALA A 206 9.67 17.82 0.05
C ALA A 206 9.08 18.43 -1.24
N GLN A 207 8.96 19.75 -1.27
CA GLN A 207 8.48 20.49 -2.43
C GLN A 207 9.40 20.30 -3.64
N LYS A 208 10.73 20.40 -3.44
CA LYS A 208 11.69 20.18 -4.52
C LYS A 208 11.59 18.77 -5.10
N LEU A 209 11.55 17.74 -4.24
CA LEU A 209 11.46 16.35 -4.68
C LEU A 209 10.16 16.07 -5.45
N SER A 210 9.03 16.55 -4.94
CA SER A 210 7.74 16.42 -5.63
C SER A 210 7.72 17.21 -6.95
N PHE A 211 8.30 18.42 -6.98
CA PHE A 211 8.42 19.21 -8.19
C PHE A 211 9.25 18.50 -9.27
N ASP A 212 10.37 17.89 -8.91
CA ASP A 212 11.22 17.17 -9.86
C ASP A 212 10.47 15.98 -10.51
N ILE A 213 9.64 15.28 -9.74
CA ILE A 213 8.77 14.20 -10.24
C ILE A 213 7.75 14.77 -11.25
N LEU A 214 7.01 15.81 -10.85
CA LEU A 214 5.98 16.43 -11.69
C LEU A 214 6.56 17.05 -12.97
N LYS A 215 7.70 17.73 -12.85
CA LYS A 215 8.44 18.31 -13.98
C LYS A 215 8.85 17.22 -14.96
N ASN A 216 9.43 16.13 -14.45
CA ASN A 216 9.84 15.02 -15.30
C ASN A 216 8.65 14.35 -16.00
N ALA A 217 7.53 14.14 -15.29
CA ALA A 217 6.30 13.63 -15.88
C ALA A 217 5.82 14.52 -17.03
N LYS A 218 5.76 15.84 -16.81
CA LYS A 218 5.38 16.82 -17.84
C LYS A 218 6.31 16.80 -19.05
N GLU A 219 7.63 16.72 -18.83
CA GLU A 219 8.63 16.64 -19.91
C GLU A 219 8.49 15.36 -20.77
N HIS A 220 7.93 14.28 -20.22
CA HIS A 220 7.69 13.02 -20.95
C HIS A 220 6.27 12.94 -21.56
N GLY A 221 5.49 14.01 -21.47
CA GLY A 221 4.12 14.07 -21.99
C GLY A 221 3.14 13.16 -21.24
N VAL A 222 3.36 12.98 -19.94
CA VAL A 222 2.43 12.31 -19.03
C VAL A 222 1.21 13.19 -18.82
N GLU A 223 0.02 12.60 -18.91
CA GLU A 223 -1.26 13.29 -18.69
C GLU A 223 -1.79 13.12 -17.27
N CYS A 224 -1.49 11.99 -16.62
CA CYS A 224 -1.76 11.79 -15.19
C CYS A 224 -0.73 10.87 -14.52
N ILE A 225 -0.62 11.01 -13.20
CA ILE A 225 0.20 10.14 -12.35
C ILE A 225 -0.76 9.23 -11.59
N ALA A 226 -0.48 7.93 -11.59
CA ALA A 226 -1.20 6.92 -10.84
C ALA A 226 -0.34 6.37 -9.71
#